data_AF-A0A3C0QPQ8-F1
#
_entry.id   AF-A0A3C0QPQ8-F1
#
_cell.length_a   1.000
_cell.length_b   1.000
_cell.length_c   1.000
_cell.angle_alpha   90.00
_cell.angle_beta   90.00
_cell.angle_gamma   90.00
#
_symmetry.space_group_name_H-M   'P 1'
#
loop_
_entity.id
_entity.type
_entity.pdbx_description
1 polymer ?
#
loop_
_entity_poly.entity_id
_entity_poly.type
_entity_poly.pdbx_seq_one_letter_code
_entity_poly.pdbx_strand_id
1 'polypeptide(L)'
;MEESIVKKINEDPEFDLIPQKDVSLLKIKLGKGHRKESDWDVIKEILTSHELIVAEPSVSDDFVSAVNHVMACGNRIFAFTNAEDCYNFLKYLCNTSMMNRDFEIGTMPFYELTEIAEENQMFLYIDMKMKTNSMCIAYDYVTRKLLAFRVTK
;
A
#
# COMPACT_ATOMS: atom_id res chain seq x y z
N MET A 1 3.63 -20.61 -3.49
CA MET A 1 3.24 -19.29 -4.05
C MET A 1 3.34 -18.20 -2.99
N GLU A 2 2.62 -18.31 -1.87
CA GLU A 2 2.73 -17.40 -0.71
C GLU A 2 4.16 -17.26 -0.18
N GLU A 3 4.78 -18.38 0.17
CA GLU A 3 6.17 -18.41 0.65
C GLU A 3 7.16 -17.82 -0.36
N SER A 4 6.88 -17.87 -1.66
CA SER A 4 7.83 -17.37 -2.67
C SER A 4 7.81 -15.85 -2.79
N ILE A 5 6.64 -15.21 -2.74
CA ILE A 5 6.51 -13.75 -2.87
C ILE A 5 6.94 -13.07 -1.57
N VAL A 6 6.45 -13.55 -0.43
CA VAL A 6 6.80 -12.97 0.87
C VAL A 6 8.30 -13.12 1.15
N LYS A 7 8.87 -14.28 0.85
CA LYS A 7 10.31 -14.50 0.97
C LYS A 7 11.11 -13.63 0.02
N LYS A 8 10.69 -13.53 -1.26
CA LYS A 8 11.33 -12.63 -2.24
C LYS A 8 11.37 -11.20 -1.69
N ILE A 9 10.24 -10.65 -1.27
CA ILE A 9 10.17 -9.27 -0.77
C ILE A 9 11.06 -9.07 0.47
N ASN A 10 11.04 -9.99 1.42
CA ASN A 10 11.76 -9.81 2.69
C ASN A 10 13.27 -10.11 2.60
N GLU A 11 13.71 -10.90 1.62
CA GLU A 11 15.10 -11.32 1.46
C GLU A 11 15.83 -10.61 0.31
N ASP A 12 15.13 -9.79 -0.48
CA ASP A 12 15.75 -8.99 -1.53
C ASP A 12 16.51 -7.80 -0.91
N PRO A 13 17.85 -7.77 -0.98
CA PRO A 13 18.65 -6.71 -0.37
C PRO A 13 18.53 -5.37 -1.09
N GLU A 14 17.92 -5.33 -2.29
CA GLU A 14 17.68 -4.08 -3.01
C GLU A 14 16.49 -3.31 -2.43
N PHE A 15 15.63 -3.94 -1.64
CA PHE A 15 14.46 -3.29 -1.06
C PHE A 15 14.78 -2.66 0.30
N ASP A 16 14.77 -1.32 0.36
CA ASP A 16 14.87 -0.56 1.62
C ASP A 16 13.50 -0.51 2.33
N LEU A 17 13.09 -1.65 2.88
CA LEU A 17 11.76 -1.80 3.49
C LEU A 17 11.71 -1.30 4.93
N ILE A 18 10.51 -0.85 5.32
CA ILE A 18 10.21 -0.49 6.71
C ILE A 18 10.46 -1.70 7.63
N PRO A 19 11.32 -1.56 8.66
CA PRO A 19 11.61 -2.67 9.56
C PRO A 19 10.38 -3.02 10.41
N GLN A 20 10.26 -4.30 10.80
CA GLN A 20 9.07 -4.82 11.50
C GLN A 20 8.68 -4.08 12.79
N LYS A 21 9.66 -3.52 13.51
CA LYS A 21 9.42 -2.67 14.69
C LYS A 21 8.62 -1.40 14.34
N ASP A 22 8.87 -0.83 13.16
CA ASP A 22 8.27 0.43 12.72
C ASP A 22 6.93 0.15 12.02
N VAL A 23 6.80 -0.97 11.32
CA VAL A 23 5.48 -1.49 10.87
C VAL A 23 4.55 -1.70 12.08
N SER A 24 5.06 -2.30 13.15
CA SER A 24 4.31 -2.48 14.41
C SER A 24 3.92 -1.15 15.04
N LEU A 25 4.84 -0.18 15.09
CA LEU A 25 4.58 1.15 15.61
C LEU A 25 3.51 1.87 14.79
N LEU A 26 3.60 1.83 13.46
CA LEU A 26 2.61 2.40 12.54
C LEU A 26 1.22 1.81 12.81
N LYS A 27 1.11 0.49 12.95
CA LYS A 27 -0.16 -0.19 13.29
C LYS A 27 -0.71 0.27 14.65
N ILE A 28 0.14 0.46 15.66
CA ILE A 28 -0.26 0.97 16.98
C ILE A 28 -0.78 2.41 16.87
N LYS A 29 -0.06 3.29 16.15
CA LYS A 29 -0.44 4.70 15.96
C LYS A 29 -1.75 4.81 15.18
N LEU A 30 -1.88 4.04 14.10
CA LEU A 30 -3.08 3.98 13.28
C LEU A 30 -4.27 3.37 14.04
N GLY A 31 -4.05 2.45 14.98
CA GLY A 31 -5.11 1.81 15.75
C GLY A 31 -5.79 2.69 16.80
N LYS A 32 -5.25 3.88 17.11
CA LYS A 32 -5.82 4.77 18.14
C LYS A 32 -7.17 5.33 17.71
N GLY A 33 -8.14 5.34 18.65
CA GLY A 33 -9.46 5.93 18.43
C GLY A 33 -9.42 7.45 18.21
N HIS A 34 -8.48 8.14 18.88
CA HIS A 34 -8.15 9.54 18.64
C HIS A 34 -6.63 9.66 18.42
N ARG A 35 -6.23 10.25 17.29
CA ARG A 35 -4.82 10.42 16.91
C ARG A 35 -4.41 11.86 17.12
N LYS A 36 -3.35 12.07 17.89
CA LYS A 36 -2.76 13.40 18.07
C LYS A 36 -1.91 13.76 16.84
N GLU A 37 -1.58 15.03 16.68
CA GLU A 37 -0.64 15.47 15.65
C GLU A 37 0.69 14.70 15.72
N SER A 38 1.23 14.50 16.92
CA SER A 38 2.43 13.68 17.16
C SER A 38 2.29 12.22 16.73
N ASP A 39 1.08 11.67 16.61
CA ASP A 39 0.89 10.33 16.06
C ASP A 39 0.99 10.34 14.53
N TRP A 40 0.55 11.42 13.88
CA TRP A 40 0.72 11.63 12.45
C TRP A 40 2.16 11.93 12.05
N ASP A 41 2.89 12.66 12.89
CA ASP A 41 4.31 12.94 12.63
C ASP A 41 5.13 11.64 12.60
N VAL A 42 4.90 10.74 13.56
CA VAL A 42 5.53 9.41 13.58
C VAL A 42 5.14 8.58 12.34
N ILE A 43 3.87 8.62 11.92
CA ILE A 43 3.44 7.89 10.71
C ILE A 43 4.16 8.45 9.48
N LYS A 44 4.21 9.77 9.32
CA LYS A 44 4.91 10.42 8.20
C LYS A 44 6.39 10.09 8.19
N GLU A 45 7.06 10.22 9.34
CA GLU A 45 8.48 9.92 9.50
C GLU A 45 8.81 8.49 9.06
N ILE A 46 8.02 7.50 9.49
CA ILE A 46 8.21 6.10 9.09
C ILE A 46 8.04 5.94 7.57
N LEU A 47 6.98 6.51 7.00
CA LEU A 47 6.68 6.40 5.57
C LEU A 47 7.71 7.11 4.69
N THR A 48 8.30 8.23 5.13
CA THR A 48 9.28 8.99 4.35
C THR A 48 10.70 8.47 4.47
N SER A 49 10.97 7.58 5.43
CA SER A 49 12.34 7.10 5.72
C SER A 49 12.72 5.80 5.00
N HIS A 50 11.76 5.16 4.34
CA HIS A 50 11.94 3.86 3.69
C HIS A 50 11.03 3.79 2.45
N GLU A 51 11.21 2.76 1.66
CA GLU A 51 10.35 2.48 0.51
C GLU A 51 9.13 1.65 0.89
N LEU A 52 8.07 1.80 0.10
CA LEU A 52 6.86 1.01 0.20
C LEU A 52 6.81 -0.01 -0.92
N ILE A 53 6.27 -1.19 -0.63
CA ILE A 53 6.08 -2.25 -1.61
C ILE A 53 4.95 -1.83 -2.55
N VAL A 54 5.20 -1.93 -3.84
CA VAL A 54 4.23 -1.72 -4.91
C VAL A 54 4.13 -2.98 -5.77
N ALA A 55 3.03 -3.08 -6.51
CA ALA A 55 2.83 -4.15 -7.47
C ALA A 55 2.40 -3.55 -8.80
N GLU A 56 2.82 -4.15 -9.91
CA GLU A 56 2.39 -3.80 -11.25
C GLU A 56 1.69 -5.03 -11.87
N PRO A 57 0.42 -4.94 -12.30
CA PRO A 57 -0.22 -6.06 -12.98
C PRO A 57 0.43 -6.30 -14.35
N SER A 58 0.82 -7.54 -14.65
CA SER A 58 1.39 -7.90 -15.96
C SER A 58 0.39 -7.72 -17.11
N VAL A 59 -0.92 -7.75 -16.80
CA VAL A 59 -2.01 -7.48 -17.73
C VAL A 59 -3.03 -6.59 -17.05
N SER A 60 -3.32 -5.44 -17.68
CA SER A 60 -4.35 -4.50 -17.23
C SER A 60 -5.74 -4.88 -17.79
N ASP A 61 -6.79 -4.55 -17.04
CA ASP A 61 -8.17 -4.61 -17.50
C ASP A 61 -9.03 -3.50 -16.86
N ASP A 62 -10.35 -3.57 -17.04
CA ASP A 62 -11.29 -2.57 -16.55
C ASP A 62 -11.32 -2.44 -15.01
N PHE A 63 -10.83 -3.44 -14.27
CA PHE A 63 -10.86 -3.45 -12.80
C PHE A 63 -9.51 -3.16 -12.16
N VAL A 64 -8.42 -3.70 -12.73
CA VAL A 64 -7.05 -3.49 -12.26
C VAL A 64 -6.18 -3.08 -13.44
N SER A 65 -5.55 -1.91 -13.32
CA SER A 65 -4.61 -1.37 -14.29
C SER A 65 -3.28 -0.98 -13.63
N ALA A 66 -2.34 -0.45 -14.41
CA ALA A 66 -1.12 0.16 -13.92
C ALA A 66 -1.10 1.65 -14.27
N VAL A 67 -0.61 2.47 -13.34
CA VAL A 67 -0.28 3.89 -13.55
C VAL A 67 1.13 4.08 -12.99
N ASN A 68 2.07 4.53 -13.83
CA ASN A 68 3.47 4.75 -13.45
C ASN A 68 4.08 3.55 -12.68
N HIS A 69 3.91 2.32 -13.19
CA HIS A 69 4.37 1.08 -12.55
C HIS A 69 3.71 0.73 -11.20
N VAL A 70 2.61 1.40 -10.84
CA VAL A 70 1.85 1.14 -9.61
C VAL A 70 0.45 0.64 -9.96
N MET A 71 0.03 -0.45 -9.33
CA MET A 71 -1.30 -1.02 -9.47
C MET A 71 -2.37 -0.01 -9.07
N ALA A 72 -3.35 0.14 -9.95
CA ALA A 72 -4.51 1.00 -9.81
C ALA A 72 -5.81 0.20 -9.89
N CYS A 73 -6.79 0.54 -9.05
CA CYS A 73 -8.16 0.05 -9.16
C CYS A 73 -9.13 1.24 -9.07
N GLY A 74 -9.79 1.58 -10.17
CA GLY A 74 -10.60 2.80 -10.25
C GLY A 74 -9.75 4.05 -10.01
N ASN A 75 -10.13 4.89 -9.07
CA ASN A 75 -9.43 6.14 -8.73
C ASN A 75 -8.40 5.99 -7.59
N ARG A 76 -7.82 4.80 -7.42
CA ARG A 76 -6.97 4.45 -6.27
C ARG A 76 -5.73 3.71 -6.72
N ILE A 77 -4.57 4.08 -6.19
CA ILE A 77 -3.32 3.32 -6.27
C ILE A 77 -2.99 2.70 -4.91
N PHE A 78 -2.20 1.64 -4.90
CA PHE A 78 -1.96 0.84 -3.70
C PHE A 78 -0.47 0.64 -3.42
N ALA A 79 -0.10 0.76 -2.15
CA ALA A 79 1.22 0.42 -1.65
C ALA A 79 1.14 -0.29 -0.29
N PHE A 80 2.23 -0.90 0.16
CA PHE A 80 2.24 -1.72 1.37
C PHE A 80 3.51 -1.52 2.18
N THR A 81 3.37 -1.51 3.50
CA THR A 81 4.49 -1.40 4.44
C THR A 81 5.11 -2.76 4.75
N ASN A 82 4.43 -3.86 4.41
CA ASN A 82 4.89 -5.22 4.67
C ASN A 82 4.41 -6.23 3.62
N ALA A 83 5.26 -7.24 3.40
CA ALA A 83 5.05 -8.27 2.38
C ALA A 83 3.78 -9.11 2.59
N GLU A 84 3.41 -9.38 3.84
CA GLU A 84 2.23 -10.20 4.17
C GLU A 84 0.93 -9.48 3.75
N ASP A 85 0.79 -8.20 4.09
CA ASP A 85 -0.38 -7.42 3.71
C ASP A 85 -0.46 -7.23 2.18
N CYS A 86 0.67 -7.01 1.51
CA CYS A 86 0.78 -6.98 0.05
C CYS A 86 0.29 -8.30 -0.57
N TYR A 87 0.88 -9.42 -0.17
CA TYR A 87 0.55 -10.74 -0.70
C TYR A 87 -0.94 -11.07 -0.52
N ASN A 88 -1.48 -10.83 0.68
CA ASN A 88 -2.89 -11.12 0.97
C ASN A 88 -3.84 -10.30 0.11
N PHE A 89 -3.49 -9.04 -0.17
CA PHE A 89 -4.28 -8.19 -1.05
C PHE A 89 -4.23 -8.67 -2.51
N LEU A 90 -3.05 -8.97 -3.05
CA LEU A 90 -2.89 -9.48 -4.41
C LEU A 90 -3.58 -10.84 -4.60
N LYS A 91 -3.43 -11.75 -3.63
CA LYS A 91 -4.11 -13.06 -3.62
C LYS A 91 -5.62 -12.89 -3.69
N TYR A 92 -6.18 -11.91 -2.98
CA TYR A 92 -7.60 -11.61 -3.07
C TYR A 92 -7.98 -11.16 -4.49
N LEU A 93 -7.24 -10.23 -5.10
CA LEU A 93 -7.51 -9.76 -6.46
C LEU A 93 -7.50 -10.90 -7.48
N CYS A 94 -6.48 -11.77 -7.44
CA CYS A 94 -6.38 -12.96 -8.29
C CYS A 94 -7.62 -13.87 -8.13
N ASN A 95 -8.11 -14.06 -6.90
CA ASN A 95 -9.24 -14.95 -6.62
C ASN A 95 -10.61 -14.35 -7.02
N THR A 96 -10.73 -13.02 -7.07
CA THR A 96 -11.97 -12.34 -7.49
C THR A 96 -12.09 -12.14 -8.99
N SER A 97 -11.00 -12.38 -9.71
CA SER A 97 -10.85 -12.18 -11.14
C SER A 97 -11.18 -13.46 -11.92
N MET A 98 -11.89 -13.35 -13.05
CA MET A 98 -12.01 -14.47 -14.00
C MET A 98 -10.75 -14.65 -14.86
N MET A 99 -9.80 -13.71 -14.79
CA MET A 99 -8.52 -13.75 -15.48
C MET A 99 -7.40 -14.13 -14.51
N ASN A 100 -6.47 -14.98 -14.98
CA ASN A 100 -5.20 -15.19 -14.28
C ASN A 100 -4.42 -13.88 -14.31
N ARG A 101 -4.20 -13.30 -13.13
CA ARG A 101 -3.38 -12.09 -12.97
C ARG A 101 -2.07 -12.46 -12.31
N ASP A 102 -1.00 -12.02 -12.94
CA ASP A 102 0.34 -12.00 -12.38
C ASP A 102 0.71 -10.55 -12.06
N PHE A 103 1.57 -10.39 -11.06
CA PHE A 103 2.03 -9.09 -10.59
C PHE A 103 3.55 -9.10 -10.51
N GLU A 104 4.16 -8.07 -11.09
CA GLU A 104 5.54 -7.72 -10.80
C GLU A 104 5.58 -6.93 -9.48
N ILE A 105 6.57 -7.23 -8.64
CA ILE A 105 6.71 -6.59 -7.33
C ILE A 105 7.96 -5.72 -7.36
N GLY A 106 7.80 -4.49 -6.90
CA GLY A 106 8.88 -3.54 -6.69
C GLY A 106 8.68 -2.74 -5.42
N THR A 107 9.50 -1.71 -5.26
CA THR A 107 9.42 -0.75 -4.17
C THR A 107 9.44 0.67 -4.73
N MET A 108 8.88 1.61 -3.97
CA MET A 108 8.84 3.02 -4.35
C MET A 108 8.85 3.92 -3.11
N PRO A 109 9.62 5.01 -3.10
CA PRO A 109 9.57 6.00 -2.02
C PRO A 109 8.17 6.60 -1.86
N PHE A 110 7.78 6.90 -0.62
CA PHE A 110 6.47 7.49 -0.33
C PHE A 110 6.21 8.80 -1.08
N TYR A 111 7.23 9.64 -1.24
CA TYR A 111 7.11 10.91 -1.97
C TYR A 111 6.71 10.69 -3.45
N GLU A 112 7.37 9.76 -4.14
CA GLU A 112 7.07 9.45 -5.54
C GLU A 112 5.64 8.91 -5.69
N LEU A 113 5.20 8.07 -4.74
CA LEU A 113 3.82 7.59 -4.70
C LEU A 113 2.80 8.73 -4.51
N THR A 114 3.13 9.74 -3.70
CA THR A 114 2.27 10.93 -3.55
C THR A 114 2.26 11.81 -4.80
N GLU A 115 3.37 11.91 -5.52
CA GLU A 115 3.41 12.61 -6.81
C GLU A 115 2.55 11.90 -7.86
N ILE A 116 2.69 10.58 -8.01
CA ILE A 116 1.84 9.78 -8.92
C ILE A 116 0.37 9.98 -8.58
N ALA A 117 0.01 9.95 -7.29
CA ALA A 117 -1.34 10.18 -6.81
C ALA A 117 -1.86 11.59 -7.20
N GLU A 118 -1.05 12.63 -7.05
CA GLU A 118 -1.43 14.00 -7.41
C GLU A 118 -1.55 14.23 -8.91
N GLU A 119 -0.57 13.79 -9.70
CA GLU A 119 -0.54 13.95 -11.15
C GLU A 119 -1.72 13.24 -11.83
N ASN A 120 -2.12 12.09 -11.30
CA ASN A 120 -3.21 11.27 -11.83
C ASN A 120 -4.55 11.49 -11.12
N GLN A 121 -4.62 12.38 -10.13
CA GLN A 121 -5.83 12.65 -9.34
C GLN A 121 -6.42 11.39 -8.68
N MET A 122 -5.55 10.57 -8.09
CA MET A 122 -5.88 9.28 -7.48
C MET A 122 -5.60 9.31 -5.98
N PHE A 123 -6.36 8.53 -5.22
CA PHE A 123 -6.05 8.29 -3.81
C PHE A 123 -4.94 7.23 -3.69
N LEU A 124 -3.96 7.45 -2.82
CA LEU A 124 -2.98 6.42 -2.48
C LEU A 124 -3.41 5.71 -1.20
N TYR A 125 -3.62 4.40 -1.28
CA TYR A 125 -4.00 3.56 -0.15
C TYR A 125 -2.82 2.70 0.28
N ILE A 126 -2.44 2.79 1.55
CA ILE A 126 -1.31 2.06 2.14
C ILE A 126 -1.83 1.05 3.16
N ASP A 127 -1.44 -0.21 3.01
CA ASP A 127 -1.89 -1.36 3.83
C ASP A 127 -3.40 -1.60 3.77
N MET A 128 -3.99 -1.44 2.58
CA MET A 128 -5.40 -1.78 2.36
C MET A 128 -5.63 -3.28 2.63
N LYS A 129 -6.65 -3.61 3.43
CA LYS A 129 -7.06 -5.00 3.69
C LYS A 129 -8.50 -5.20 3.25
N MET A 130 -8.80 -6.41 2.78
CA MET A 130 -10.15 -6.80 2.37
C MET A 130 -11.04 -7.27 3.55
N LYS A 131 -10.69 -6.85 4.77
CA LYS A 131 -11.41 -7.18 6.00
C LYS A 131 -12.19 -5.96 6.46
N THR A 132 -13.52 -6.07 6.54
CA THR A 132 -14.35 -4.99 7.09
C THR A 132 -13.82 -4.51 8.45
N ASN A 133 -13.87 -3.19 8.67
CA ASN A 133 -13.36 -2.51 9.86
C ASN A 133 -11.83 -2.52 10.04
N SER A 134 -11.05 -3.02 9.08
CA SER A 134 -9.61 -2.75 9.09
C SER A 134 -9.34 -1.27 8.86
N MET A 135 -8.27 -0.79 9.49
CA MET A 135 -7.73 0.54 9.22
C MET A 135 -6.62 0.42 8.17
N CYS A 136 -6.60 1.33 7.22
CA CYS A 136 -5.47 1.60 6.34
C CYS A 136 -5.15 3.09 6.37
N ILE A 137 -4.00 3.45 5.80
CA ILE A 137 -3.65 4.85 5.57
C ILE A 137 -4.13 5.23 4.17
N ALA A 138 -4.72 6.41 4.04
CA ALA A 138 -5.05 6.99 2.75
C ALA A 138 -4.35 8.35 2.61
N TYR A 139 -3.69 8.59 1.49
CA TYR A 139 -3.28 9.91 1.08
C TYR A 139 -4.33 10.49 0.14
N ASP A 140 -4.91 11.61 0.53
CA ASP A 140 -5.88 12.36 -0.26
C ASP A 140 -5.15 13.42 -1.08
N TYR A 141 -5.11 13.24 -2.41
CA TYR A 141 -4.47 14.16 -3.34
C TYR A 141 -5.11 15.55 -3.36
N VAL A 142 -6.39 15.67 -3.02
CA VAL A 142 -7.12 16.95 -3.03
C VAL A 142 -6.68 17.81 -1.85
N THR A 143 -6.58 17.21 -0.66
CA THR A 143 -6.22 17.92 0.57
C THR A 143 -4.73 17.82 0.92
N ARG A 144 -3.97 16.97 0.21
CA ARG A 144 -2.56 16.64 0.44
C ARG A 144 -2.30 16.16 1.86
N LYS A 145 -3.18 15.30 2.37
CA LYS A 145 -3.15 14.84 3.76
C LYS A 145 -3.23 13.33 3.86
N LEU A 146 -2.50 12.81 4.85
CA LEU A 146 -2.70 11.46 5.34
C LEU A 146 -3.94 11.40 6.22
N LEU A 147 -4.75 10.38 5.97
CA LEU A 147 -5.99 10.07 6.65
C LEU A 147 -5.96 8.62 7.11
N ALA A 148 -6.67 8.34 8.19
CA ALA A 148 -6.88 6.98 8.65
C ALA A 148 -8.22 6.54 8.07
N PHE A 149 -8.18 5.67 7.08
CA PHE A 149 -9.37 5.19 6.40
C PHE A 149 -9.81 3.87 7.01
N ARG A 150 -11.10 3.78 7.36
CA ARG A 150 -11.69 2.53 7.83
C ARG A 150 -12.38 1.86 6.65
N VAL A 151 -11.98 0.63 6.35
CA VAL A 151 -12.57 -0.15 5.26
C VAL A 151 -14.03 -0.47 5.60
N THR A 152 -14.94 0.17 4.89
CA THR A 152 -16.38 -0.10 4.92
C THR A 152 -16.74 -1.15 3.88
N LYS A 153 -17.81 -1.91 4.13
CA LYS A 153 -18.35 -2.88 3.16
C LYS A 153 -18.85 -2.19 1.89
#